data_AF-A0A6A3AR26-F1
#
_entry.id   AF-A0A6A3AR26-F1
#
_cell.length_a   1.000
_cell.length_b   1.000
_cell.length_c   1.000
_cell.angle_alpha   90.00
_cell.angle_beta   90.00
_cell.angle_gamma   90.00
#
_symmetry.space_group_name_H-M   'P 1'
#
loop_
_entity.id
_entity.type
_entity.pdbx_description
1 polymer ?
#
loop_
_entity_poly.entity_id
_entity_poly.type
_entity_poly.pdbx_seq_one_letter_code
_entity_poly.pdbx_strand_id
1 'polypeptide(L)'
;MVDETKFKFEKEDKFRPFFETIDYWGIHRNRTKIKCNGCGKLVGHIYDDGPPLTNSPGQWHFGPSQVIPRAPRYRFKTKALKITTET
;
A
#
# COMPACT_ATOMS: atom_id res chain seq x y z
N MET A 1 7.72 10.66 8.95
CA MET A 1 7.72 10.75 7.48
C MET A 1 8.72 9.73 6.95
N VAL A 2 8.44 9.03 5.85
CA VAL A 2 9.36 8.04 5.27
C VAL A 2 10.47 8.78 4.51
N ASP A 3 11.71 8.38 4.72
CA ASP A 3 12.86 8.99 4.04
C ASP A 3 12.98 8.46 2.59
N GLU A 4 12.59 9.29 1.63
CA GLU A 4 12.58 8.95 0.21
C GLU A 4 13.98 8.77 -0.38
N THR A 5 15.04 9.24 0.30
CA THR A 5 16.43 9.04 -0.16
C THR A 5 16.91 7.60 0.07
N LYS A 6 16.36 6.92 1.09
CA LYS A 6 16.75 5.56 1.50
C LYS A 6 15.97 4.47 0.78
N PHE A 7 14.82 4.80 0.19
CA PHE A 7 13.93 3.83 -0.43
C PHE A 7 13.66 4.13 -1.90
N LYS A 8 13.58 3.06 -2.70
CA LYS A 8 13.13 3.09 -4.08
C LYS A 8 11.71 2.55 -4.17
N PHE A 9 10.83 3.30 -4.81
CA PHE A 9 9.43 2.93 -5.02
C PHE A 9 9.23 2.44 -6.45
N GLU A 10 8.71 1.23 -6.61
CA GLU A 10 8.41 0.66 -7.92
C GLU A 10 6.92 0.30 -7.99
N LYS A 11 6.17 0.96 -8.87
CA LYS A 11 4.76 0.65 -9.12
C LYS A 11 4.64 -0.76 -9.69
N GLU A 12 3.77 -1.55 -9.11
CA GLU A 12 3.40 -2.87 -9.61
C GLU A 12 1.89 -2.89 -9.81
N ASP A 13 1.51 -2.89 -11.08
CA ASP A 13 0.14 -3.11 -11.48
C ASP A 13 -0.09 -4.61 -11.64
N LYS A 14 -1.02 -5.16 -10.86
CA LYS A 14 -1.46 -6.55 -10.98
C LYS A 14 -2.97 -6.63 -11.06
N PHE A 15 -3.44 -7.04 -12.24
CA PHE A 15 -4.81 -7.49 -12.44
C PHE A 15 -4.99 -8.90 -11.84
N ARG A 16 -5.13 -8.95 -10.51
CA ARG A 16 -5.39 -10.17 -9.75
C ARG A 16 -6.38 -9.86 -8.63
N PRO A 17 -7.45 -10.67 -8.48
CA PRO A 17 -8.38 -10.46 -7.40
C PRO A 17 -7.68 -10.56 -6.04
N PHE A 18 -8.10 -9.72 -5.11
CA PHE A 18 -7.58 -9.71 -3.75
C PHE A 18 -8.72 -9.59 -2.75
N PHE A 19 -8.48 -10.18 -1.59
CA PHE A 19 -9.40 -10.19 -0.45
C PHE A 19 -8.60 -9.71 0.75
N GLU A 20 -8.96 -8.56 1.29
CA GLU A 20 -8.34 -8.00 2.50
C GLU A 20 -9.17 -8.39 3.73
N THR A 21 -10.49 -8.25 3.60
CA THR A 21 -11.51 -8.63 4.58
C THR A 21 -12.71 -9.22 3.83
N ILE A 22 -13.66 -9.80 4.56
CA ILE A 22 -14.90 -10.33 3.97
C ILE A 22 -15.64 -9.21 3.19
N ASP A 23 -15.62 -7.99 3.73
CA ASP A 23 -16.34 -6.83 3.16
C ASP A 23 -15.47 -5.95 2.24
N TYR A 24 -14.18 -6.29 2.07
CA TYR A 24 -13.25 -5.53 1.23
C TYR A 24 -12.44 -6.48 0.34
N TRP A 25 -12.96 -6.64 -0.87
CA TRP A 25 -12.35 -7.35 -1.98
C TRP A 25 -12.39 -6.50 -3.25
N GLY A 26 -11.48 -6.79 -4.18
CA GLY A 26 -11.39 -6.10 -5.46
C GLY A 26 -10.70 -6.96 -6.52
N ILE A 27 -10.88 -6.60 -7.79
CA ILE A 27 -10.34 -7.34 -8.94
C ILE A 27 -8.90 -6.87 -9.29
N HIS A 28 -8.62 -5.60 -9.02
CA HIS A 28 -7.37 -4.96 -9.40
C HIS A 28 -6.62 -4.50 -8.16
N ARG A 29 -5.41 -5.05 -7.94
CA ARG A 29 -4.58 -4.66 -6.80
C ARG A 29 -3.40 -3.83 -7.26
N ASN A 30 -3.54 -2.51 -7.14
CA ASN A 30 -2.42 -1.59 -7.26
C ASN A 30 -1.56 -1.68 -5.99
N ARG A 31 -0.26 -1.90 -6.15
CA ARG A 31 0.69 -1.85 -5.05
C ARG A 31 2.00 -1.25 -5.51
N THR A 32 2.66 -0.53 -4.61
CA THR A 32 4.00 -0.01 -4.87
C THR A 32 5.00 -0.79 -4.02
N LYS A 33 6.00 -1.43 -4.64
CA LYS A 33 7.08 -2.08 -3.92
C LYS A 33 7.96 -1.03 -3.28
N ILE A 34 8.31 -1.26 -2.01
CA ILE A 34 9.32 -0.48 -1.30
C ILE A 34 10.59 -1.31 -1.31
N LYS A 35 11.63 -0.83 -1.97
CA LYS A 35 12.97 -1.44 -2.00
C LYS A 35 13.96 -0.56 -1.28
N CYS A 36 14.97 -1.18 -0.65
CA CYS A 36 16.12 -0.44 -0.14
C CYS A 36 16.92 0.13 -1.31
N ASN A 37 17.25 1.41 -1.28
CA ASN A 37 18.04 2.06 -2.33
C ASN A 37 19.47 1.50 -2.40
N GLY A 38 20.07 1.18 -1.25
CA GLY A 38 21.46 0.68 -1.20
C GLY A 38 21.65 -0.77 -1.66
N CYS A 39 20.72 -1.69 -1.35
CA CYS A 39 20.87 -3.11 -1.67
C CYS A 39 19.81 -3.69 -2.62
N GLY A 40 18.82 -2.90 -3.03
CA GLY A 40 17.75 -3.30 -3.95
C GLY A 40 16.76 -4.33 -3.40
N LYS A 41 16.94 -4.82 -2.16
CA LYS A 41 16.06 -5.82 -1.55
C LYS A 41 14.69 -5.23 -1.21
N LEU A 42 13.65 -6.04 -1.33
CA LEU A 42 12.27 -5.68 -1.02
C LEU A 42 12.07 -5.57 0.50
N VAL A 43 11.77 -4.37 0.98
CA VAL A 43 11.55 -4.08 2.41
C VAL A 43 10.06 -3.97 2.77
N GLY A 44 9.19 -3.71 1.79
CA GLY A 44 7.76 -3.55 2.04
C GLY A 44 6.92 -3.32 0.79
N HIS A 45 5.65 -3.00 1.01
CA HIS A 45 4.73 -2.54 -0.03
C HIS A 45 3.88 -1.37 0.49
N ILE A 46 3.46 -0.52 -0.43
CA ILE A 46 2.40 0.46 -0.23
C ILE A 46 1.15 -0.09 -0.91
N TYR A 47 0.03 -0.05 -0.20
CA TYR A 47 -1.28 -0.42 -0.72
C TYR A 47 -2.21 0.80 -0.65
N ASP A 48 -3.09 0.96 -1.64
CA ASP A 48 -4.08 2.03 -1.65
C ASP A 48 -5.38 1.59 -0.92
N ASP A 49 -5.23 0.89 0.19
CA ASP A 49 -6.30 0.26 0.97
C ASP A 49 -6.46 0.88 2.37
N GLY A 50 -5.86 2.05 2.61
CA GLY A 50 -5.95 2.75 3.89
C GLY A 50 -7.34 3.30 4.18
N PRO A 51 -7.46 4.19 5.18
CA PRO A 51 -8.71 4.88 5.47
C PRO A 51 -9.27 5.58 4.23
N PRO A 52 -10.60 5.57 4.04
CA PRO A 52 -11.21 6.33 2.95
C PRO A 52 -10.91 7.82 3.14
N LEU A 53 -10.55 8.50 2.05
CA LEU A 53 -10.30 9.95 2.09
C LEU A 53 -11.60 10.75 2.17
N THR A 54 -12.73 10.12 1.80
CA THR A 54 -14.05 10.75 1.79
C THR A 54 -15.10 9.81 2.39
N ASN A 55 -15.98 10.36 3.23
CA ASN A 55 -17.19 9.67 3.71
C ASN A 55 -18.31 9.77 2.66
N SER A 56 -18.07 9.21 1.47
CA SER A 56 -19.08 9.09 0.42
C SER A 56 -19.26 7.62 0.04
N PRO A 57 -20.42 7.22 -0.51
CA PRO A 57 -20.64 5.84 -0.96
C PRO A 57 -19.81 5.43 -2.19
N GLY A 58 -18.84 6.26 -2.64
CA GLY A 58 -18.07 6.08 -3.87
C GLY A 58 -18.82 6.52 -5.12
N GLN A 59 -18.12 6.67 -6.24
CA GLN A 59 -18.75 6.97 -7.53
C GLN A 59 -19.70 5.81 -7.89
N TRP A 60 -20.96 6.14 -8.22
CA TRP A 60 -22.01 5.18 -8.62
C TRP A 60 -22.49 4.19 -7.55
N HIS A 61 -22.16 4.38 -6.27
CA HIS A 61 -22.51 3.43 -5.19
C HIS A 61 -21.98 2.00 -5.40
N PHE A 62 -20.87 1.81 -6.14
CA PHE A 62 -20.22 0.50 -6.36
C PHE A 62 -19.51 -0.07 -5.10
N GLY A 63 -19.99 0.29 -3.91
CA GLY A 63 -19.44 -0.13 -2.65
C GLY A 63 -18.10 0.52 -2.32
N PRO A 64 -17.67 0.43 -1.05
CA PRO A 64 -16.50 1.15 -0.59
C PRO A 64 -15.21 0.62 -1.21
N SER A 65 -15.19 -0.57 -1.82
CA SER A 65 -13.94 -1.22 -2.23
C SER A 65 -13.36 -0.75 -3.57
N GLN A 66 -14.20 -0.27 -4.48
CA GLN A 66 -13.78 -0.01 -5.85
C GLN A 66 -13.64 1.47 -6.20
N VAL A 67 -14.38 2.37 -5.54
CA VAL A 67 -14.55 3.73 -6.07
C VAL A 67 -14.49 4.85 -5.02
N ILE A 68 -13.97 4.54 -3.84
CA ILE A 68 -13.60 5.55 -2.85
C ILE A 68 -12.08 5.71 -2.90
N PRO A 69 -11.55 6.93 -3.15
CA PRO A 69 -10.12 7.17 -3.05
C PRO A 69 -9.67 6.95 -1.60
N ARG A 70 -8.60 6.18 -1.41
CA ARG A 70 -8.09 5.80 -0.08
C ARG A 70 -6.67 6.30 0.13
N ALA A 71 -6.32 6.49 1.39
CA ALA A 71 -4.96 6.84 1.78
C ALA A 71 -3.98 5.67 1.53
N PRO A 72 -2.72 5.94 1.15
CA PRO A 72 -1.71 4.91 1.04
C PRO A 72 -1.35 4.34 2.41
N ARG A 73 -1.35 3.00 2.51
CA ARG A 73 -0.93 2.25 3.70
C ARG A 73 0.43 1.62 3.49
N TYR A 74 1.39 2.03 4.30
CA TYR A 74 2.76 1.53 4.27
C TYR A 74 2.87 0.25 5.11
N ARG A 75 3.19 -0.87 4.44
CA ARG A 75 3.41 -2.16 5.10
C ARG A 75 4.87 -2.58 4.95
N PHE A 76 5.65 -2.30 5.98
CA PHE A 76 7.03 -2.77 6.09
C PHE A 76 7.08 -4.19 6.65
N LYS A 77 8.05 -4.98 6.16
CA LYS A 77 8.36 -6.30 6.72
C LYS A 77 9.31 -6.10 7.88
N THR A 78 8.87 -6.42 9.10
CA THR A 78 9.72 -6.36 10.30
C THR A 78 11.00 -7.19 10.13
N LYS A 79 10.90 -8.39 9.52
CA LYS A 79 12.06 -9.23 9.20
C LYS A 79 13.06 -8.63 8.19
N ALA A 80 12.68 -7.57 7.48
CA ALA A 80 13.54 -6.92 6.49
C ALA A 80 14.22 -5.65 7.04
N LEU A 81 13.84 -5.19 8.24
CA LEU A 81 14.33 -3.95 8.84
C LEU A 81 14.82 -4.21 10.26
N LYS A 82 15.98 -3.65 10.59
CA LYS A 82 16.42 -3.56 11.98
C LYS A 82 16.05 -2.17 12.48
N ILE A 83 15.20 -2.11 13.51
CA ILE A 83 14.84 -0.85 14.15
C ILE A 83 16.00 -0.46 15.05
N THR A 84 16.59 0.70 14.79
CA THR A 84 17.62 1.32 15.63
C THR A 84 17.09 2.66 16.10
N THR A 85 17.20 2.93 17.40
CA THR A 85 16.95 4.25 17.94
C THR A 85 18.21 5.08 17.72
N GLU A 86 18.13 6.11 16.89
CA GLU A 86 19.13 7.17 16.87
C GLU A 86 18.80 8.10 18.06
N THR A 87 19.66 8.10 19.07
CA THR A 87 19.67 9.08 20.18
C THR A 87 20.35 10.36 19.75
#